data_AF-A0A1W2FIL1-F1
#
_entry.id   AF-A0A1W2FIL1-F1
#
_cell.length_a   1.000
_cell.length_b   1.000
_cell.length_c   1.000
_cell.angle_alpha   90.00
_cell.angle_beta   90.00
_cell.angle_gamma   90.00
#
_symmetry.space_group_name_H-M   'P 1'
#
loop_
_entity.id
_entity.type
_entity.pdbx_description
1 polymer ?
#
loop_
_entity_poly.entity_id
_entity_poly.type
_entity_poly.pdbx_seq_one_letter_code
_entity_poly.pdbx_strand_id
1 'polypeptide(L)'
;MIANQFREPTGYLDFARFGPPSNAVLAERTRLTEYSAVAGPTTVDDLMRQDLRARAAVARLCRTDTDHVVLLPNTSTGLFQAAFGVTGEVVVSAAEFPANTYPWSRAAGVTPRWVRHVTEIPEALTKDTVAVSLSAVDFRTGFRADLAAMRETVGDRLLVVDGIQGFGVVDEPWEVADVLVVGGQKWLRAGWSTGFMVLSDRALERLAPVLSGWTGAEDPGLFDDSVHEPAPFAAAWSLTNLSPIAAGALNTALELVEQASVKQIEAEISAKIDELGDVIQRAGGQIVSSFEPARRAGILAFTIPGRPAETVGAALTAEGITATIRPEHVRLSPHVSTTADTVDQLSIALKRILPTGRSAGEPRRSVAGVLETLIPTINGLGSALGPGTEVVLHDLSKLPNSIVAIAGDLTYRSVGGPMTDLLLGLVRRGTTQDLTNYETHAPDGRPITSSTVFIRDPDGVAVGCLCVNSESTSASPPAQDVETFPGDVDTLQRHLVERAVADVGVPVSLMKKAHKSQVVKVLDDAGFFLIRDAVDYLAAELKVTRYTIYNYLNETRGPSPTQP
;
A
#
# COMPACT_ATOMS: atom_id res chain seq x y z
N MET A 1 23.23 -5.00 26.01
CA MET A 1 23.76 -5.21 24.64
C MET A 1 22.74 -4.91 23.52
N ILE A 2 21.42 -4.91 23.79
CA ILE A 2 20.39 -4.65 22.75
C ILE A 2 20.30 -3.17 22.32
N ALA A 3 20.60 -2.21 23.20
CA ALA A 3 20.41 -0.78 22.93
C ALA A 3 21.18 -0.22 21.71
N ASN A 4 22.30 -0.85 21.30
CA ASN A 4 23.10 -0.43 20.14
C ASN A 4 22.78 -1.23 18.86
N GLN A 5 21.70 -2.01 18.83
CA GLN A 5 21.37 -2.83 17.66
C GLN A 5 20.73 -2.04 16.51
N PHE A 6 20.28 -0.81 16.76
CA PHE A 6 19.34 -0.12 15.88
C PHE A 6 19.86 1.28 15.52
N ARG A 7 19.57 1.74 14.31
CA ARG A 7 20.10 2.98 13.72
C ARG A 7 19.06 3.77 12.92
N GLU A 8 17.79 3.34 12.96
CA GLU A 8 16.70 4.08 12.36
C GLU A 8 16.65 5.51 12.91
N PRO A 9 16.31 6.50 12.06
CA PRO A 9 16.22 7.87 12.50
C PRO A 9 15.06 8.04 13.49
N THR A 10 15.20 9.01 14.39
CA THR A 10 14.06 9.54 15.16
C THR A 10 12.93 9.91 14.20
N GLY A 11 11.70 9.51 14.52
CA GLY A 11 10.53 9.71 13.64
C GLY A 11 10.11 8.45 12.87
N TYR A 12 10.87 7.36 12.90
CA TYR A 12 10.51 6.15 12.15
C TYR A 12 9.38 5.34 12.82
N LEU A 13 8.18 5.32 12.21
CA LEU A 13 6.97 4.65 12.70
C LEU A 13 6.30 3.77 11.60
N ASP A 14 7.09 3.13 10.74
CA ASP A 14 6.57 2.33 9.61
C ASP A 14 7.06 0.86 9.59
N PHE A 15 7.27 0.27 10.77
CA PHE A 15 7.75 -1.12 10.95
C PHE A 15 6.82 -2.18 10.33
N ALA A 16 5.51 -1.91 10.24
CA ALA A 16 4.55 -2.78 9.57
C ALA A 16 4.66 -2.77 8.03
N ARG A 17 5.48 -1.87 7.47
CA ARG A 17 5.87 -1.85 6.04
C ARG A 17 7.25 -2.45 5.85
N PHE A 18 8.22 -2.02 6.66
CA PHE A 18 9.60 -2.49 6.62
C PHE A 18 10.24 -2.31 8.00
N GLY A 19 10.91 -3.34 8.51
CA GLY A 19 11.72 -3.24 9.71
C GLY A 19 13.18 -3.14 9.34
N PRO A 20 13.84 -1.98 9.51
CA PRO A 20 15.26 -1.80 9.18
C PRO A 20 16.10 -2.85 9.91
N PRO A 21 17.00 -3.59 9.23
CA PRO A 21 17.78 -4.63 9.89
C PRO A 21 18.62 -4.14 11.06
N SER A 22 18.83 -4.99 12.05
CA SER A 22 19.72 -4.69 13.17
C SER A 22 21.19 -4.67 12.74
N ASN A 23 22.05 -4.03 13.53
CA ASN A 23 23.49 -4.02 13.32
C ASN A 23 24.08 -5.44 13.31
N ALA A 24 23.56 -6.35 14.14
CA ALA A 24 23.96 -7.75 14.11
C ALA A 24 23.56 -8.44 12.79
N VAL A 25 22.36 -8.19 12.28
CA VAL A 25 21.92 -8.73 10.98
C VAL A 25 22.79 -8.18 9.84
N LEU A 26 23.09 -6.88 9.86
CA LEU A 26 23.98 -6.26 8.87
C LEU A 26 25.39 -6.85 8.95
N ALA A 27 25.95 -7.00 10.16
CA ALA A 27 27.27 -7.58 10.36
C ALA A 27 27.33 -9.03 9.89
N GLU A 28 26.32 -9.84 10.18
CA GLU A 28 26.27 -11.24 9.74
C GLU A 28 26.18 -11.35 8.22
N ARG A 29 25.37 -10.50 7.57
CA ARG A 29 25.30 -10.46 6.11
C ARG A 29 26.64 -10.12 5.49
N THR A 30 27.33 -9.09 6.01
CA THR A 30 28.68 -8.72 5.55
C THR A 30 29.64 -9.89 5.75
N ARG A 31 29.67 -10.48 6.94
CA ARG A 31 30.55 -11.61 7.27
C ARG A 31 30.34 -12.80 6.33
N LEU A 32 29.09 -13.20 6.07
CA LEU A 32 28.78 -14.32 5.18
C LEU A 32 29.11 -14.01 3.71
N THR A 33 28.89 -12.76 3.29
CA THR A 33 29.26 -12.30 1.95
C THR A 33 30.77 -12.33 1.75
N GLU A 34 31.54 -11.77 2.68
CA GLU A 34 33.01 -11.82 2.66
C GLU A 34 33.51 -13.25 2.73
N TYR A 35 32.91 -14.10 3.57
CA TYR A 35 33.27 -15.50 3.66
C TYR A 35 33.03 -16.28 2.35
N SER A 36 31.97 -15.93 1.61
CA SER A 36 31.72 -16.53 0.29
C SER A 36 32.81 -16.25 -0.74
N ALA A 37 33.58 -15.16 -0.58
CA ALA A 37 34.71 -14.83 -1.45
C ALA A 37 35.97 -15.67 -1.15
N VAL A 38 36.03 -16.38 -0.02
CA VAL A 38 37.17 -17.24 0.33
C VAL A 38 37.26 -18.46 -0.62
N ALA A 39 36.10 -19.03 -0.99
CA ALA A 39 35.99 -20.18 -1.89
C ALA A 39 36.88 -21.39 -1.51
N GLY A 40 37.03 -21.67 -0.21
CA GLY A 40 37.76 -22.84 0.29
C GLY A 40 36.94 -24.14 0.25
N PRO A 41 37.56 -25.29 0.55
CA PRO A 41 36.91 -26.60 0.43
C PRO A 41 35.62 -26.79 1.25
N THR A 42 35.49 -26.10 2.38
CA THR A 42 34.30 -26.18 3.26
C THR A 42 33.36 -24.98 3.13
N THR A 43 33.72 -23.98 2.31
CA THR A 43 33.03 -22.68 2.31
C THR A 43 31.54 -22.82 1.98
N VAL A 44 31.19 -23.65 0.98
CA VAL A 44 29.79 -23.86 0.59
C VAL A 44 29.02 -24.57 1.71
N ASP A 45 29.56 -25.63 2.30
CA ASP A 45 28.92 -26.36 3.40
C ASP A 45 28.68 -25.46 4.60
N ASP A 46 29.68 -24.65 4.97
CA ASP A 46 29.63 -23.72 6.09
C ASP A 46 28.57 -22.61 5.88
N LEU A 47 28.42 -22.15 4.63
CA LEU A 47 27.35 -21.24 4.23
C LEU A 47 25.97 -21.93 4.27
N MET A 48 25.85 -23.14 3.73
CA MET A 48 24.59 -23.90 3.71
C MET A 48 24.10 -24.25 5.12
N ARG A 49 24.99 -24.41 6.11
CA ARG A 49 24.60 -24.60 7.52
C ARG A 49 23.80 -23.43 8.12
N GLN A 50 23.76 -22.26 7.49
CA GLN A 50 22.89 -21.18 7.96
C GLN A 50 21.40 -21.52 7.83
N ASP A 51 21.02 -22.36 6.86
CA ASP A 51 19.64 -22.85 6.73
C ASP A 51 19.21 -23.63 7.98
N LEU A 52 20.02 -24.62 8.37
CA LEU A 52 19.78 -25.45 9.55
C LEU A 52 19.64 -24.62 10.84
N ARG A 53 20.49 -23.61 11.01
CA ARG A 53 20.44 -22.71 12.16
C ARG A 53 19.13 -21.93 12.20
N ALA A 54 18.73 -21.32 11.08
CA ALA A 54 17.50 -20.54 11.02
C ALA A 54 16.26 -21.42 11.25
N ARG A 55 16.21 -22.62 10.65
CA ARG A 55 15.13 -23.60 10.89
C ARG A 55 15.02 -23.97 12.37
N ALA A 56 16.16 -24.20 13.04
CA ALA A 56 16.17 -24.49 14.47
C ALA A 56 15.65 -23.32 15.33
N ALA A 57 15.96 -22.07 14.96
CA ALA A 57 15.43 -20.90 15.65
C ALA A 57 13.91 -20.72 15.44
N VAL A 58 13.44 -20.93 14.21
CA VAL A 58 11.99 -20.95 13.91
C VAL A 58 11.28 -22.03 14.71
N ALA A 59 11.82 -23.26 14.73
CA ALA A 59 11.23 -24.39 15.43
C ALA A 59 11.02 -24.09 16.92
N ARG A 60 12.03 -23.51 17.60
CA ARG A 60 11.90 -23.09 19.01
C ARG A 60 10.84 -22.01 19.23
N LEU A 61 10.82 -20.98 18.39
CA LEU A 61 9.83 -19.89 18.49
C LEU A 61 8.40 -20.34 18.17
N CYS A 62 8.24 -21.37 17.34
CA CYS A 62 6.94 -21.95 16.98
C CYS A 62 6.57 -23.18 17.82
N ARG A 63 7.40 -23.58 18.79
CA ARG A 63 7.20 -24.77 19.64
C ARG A 63 6.94 -26.06 18.84
N THR A 64 7.73 -26.25 17.79
CA THR A 64 7.69 -27.40 16.87
C THR A 64 9.09 -27.94 16.63
N ASP A 65 9.21 -28.95 15.76
CA ASP A 65 10.49 -29.56 15.37
C ASP A 65 10.98 -29.03 14.01
N THR A 66 12.27 -29.16 13.75
CA THR A 66 12.90 -28.66 12.50
C THR A 66 12.35 -29.32 11.25
N ASP A 67 11.82 -30.52 11.35
CA ASP A 67 11.22 -31.27 10.23
C ASP A 67 9.94 -30.63 9.72
N HIS A 68 9.30 -29.78 10.53
CA HIS A 68 8.11 -29.01 10.18
C HIS A 68 8.42 -27.65 9.57
N VAL A 69 9.69 -27.27 9.45
CA VAL A 69 10.11 -25.93 9.02
C VAL A 69 10.83 -25.98 7.68
N VAL A 70 10.44 -25.09 6.77
CA VAL A 70 11.17 -24.79 5.53
C VAL A 70 11.41 -23.28 5.39
N LEU A 71 12.58 -22.87 4.91
CA LEU A 71 12.87 -21.46 4.66
C LEU A 71 12.37 -21.03 3.28
N LEU A 72 11.86 -19.81 3.19
CA LEU A 72 11.28 -19.23 1.97
C LEU A 72 11.74 -17.77 1.82
N PRO A 73 11.74 -17.22 0.60
CA PRO A 73 12.16 -15.83 0.41
C PRO A 73 11.14 -14.79 0.92
N ASN A 74 9.86 -15.17 1.08
CA ASN A 74 8.79 -14.25 1.50
C ASN A 74 7.48 -15.00 1.79
N THR A 75 6.55 -14.32 2.47
CA THR A 75 5.20 -14.82 2.77
C THR A 75 4.41 -15.24 1.53
N SER A 76 4.47 -14.47 0.45
CA SER A 76 3.69 -14.77 -0.76
C SER A 76 4.03 -16.16 -1.32
N THR A 77 5.30 -16.56 -1.28
CA THR A 77 5.74 -17.88 -1.76
C THR A 77 5.06 -19.00 -0.98
N GLY A 78 5.09 -18.94 0.35
CA GLY A 78 4.47 -19.97 1.19
C GLY A 78 2.95 -20.02 1.07
N LEU A 79 2.28 -18.87 0.93
CA LEU A 79 0.83 -18.83 0.72
C LEU A 79 0.42 -19.39 -0.65
N PHE A 80 1.21 -19.14 -1.71
CA PHE A 80 1.00 -19.79 -3.01
C PHE A 80 1.21 -21.30 -2.94
N GLN A 81 2.28 -21.73 -2.27
CA GLN A 81 2.53 -23.15 -2.04
C GLN A 81 1.34 -23.81 -1.32
N ALA A 82 0.90 -23.23 -0.20
CA ALA A 82 -0.25 -23.74 0.56
C ALA A 82 -1.52 -23.82 -0.29
N ALA A 83 -1.84 -22.74 -1.03
CA ALA A 83 -3.04 -22.70 -1.85
C ALA A 83 -3.02 -23.75 -2.98
N PHE A 84 -1.87 -23.95 -3.65
CA PHE A 84 -1.75 -24.97 -4.69
C PHE A 84 -1.78 -26.40 -4.15
N GLY A 85 -1.49 -26.61 -2.87
CA GLY A 85 -1.62 -27.91 -2.20
C GLY A 85 -3.03 -28.25 -1.72
N VAL A 86 -3.97 -27.30 -1.75
CA VAL A 86 -5.37 -27.49 -1.29
C VAL A 86 -6.30 -27.84 -2.44
N THR A 87 -7.25 -28.74 -2.21
CA THR A 87 -8.41 -28.95 -3.09
C THR A 87 -9.70 -28.88 -2.26
N GLY A 88 -10.66 -28.06 -2.68
CA GLY A 88 -11.96 -27.90 -2.00
C GLY A 88 -12.31 -26.45 -1.66
N GLU A 89 -13.32 -26.28 -0.81
CA GLU A 89 -13.79 -24.95 -0.39
C GLU A 89 -12.87 -24.34 0.68
N VAL A 90 -12.40 -23.11 0.44
CA VAL A 90 -11.55 -22.37 1.39
C VAL A 90 -12.23 -21.06 1.78
N VAL A 91 -12.41 -20.83 3.09
CA VAL A 91 -12.93 -19.56 3.59
C VAL A 91 -11.79 -18.57 3.75
N VAL A 92 -11.92 -17.41 3.11
CA VAL A 92 -10.89 -16.34 3.14
C VAL A 92 -11.57 -14.98 3.27
N SER A 93 -10.98 -14.10 4.07
CA SER A 93 -11.45 -12.71 4.15
C SER A 93 -11.03 -11.93 2.89
N ALA A 94 -11.98 -11.24 2.25
CA ALA A 94 -11.72 -10.34 1.12
C ALA A 94 -10.89 -9.12 1.54
N ALA A 95 -10.82 -8.84 2.83
CA ALA A 95 -10.07 -7.73 3.40
C ALA A 95 -8.63 -8.11 3.80
N GLU A 96 -8.20 -9.34 3.48
CA GLU A 96 -6.82 -9.79 3.60
C GLU A 96 -5.85 -8.95 2.74
N PHE A 97 -4.56 -8.97 3.12
CA PHE A 97 -3.53 -8.39 2.25
C PHE A 97 -3.46 -9.18 0.93
N PRO A 98 -3.17 -8.56 -0.24
CA PRO A 98 -3.24 -9.26 -1.52
C PRO A 98 -2.39 -10.53 -1.65
N ALA A 99 -1.28 -10.62 -0.89
CA ALA A 99 -0.48 -11.85 -0.82
C ALA A 99 -1.28 -13.06 -0.29
N ASN A 100 -2.38 -12.82 0.43
CA ASN A 100 -3.27 -13.83 0.98
C ASN A 100 -4.67 -13.83 0.33
N THR A 101 -4.86 -13.16 -0.81
CA THR A 101 -6.08 -13.29 -1.64
C THR A 101 -5.78 -13.88 -3.01
N TYR A 102 -4.69 -13.45 -3.65
CA TYR A 102 -4.29 -13.95 -4.97
C TYR A 102 -4.01 -15.46 -5.01
N PRO A 103 -3.37 -16.10 -4.02
CA PRO A 103 -3.16 -17.54 -4.03
C PRO A 103 -4.45 -18.34 -4.20
N TRP A 104 -5.45 -18.05 -3.36
CA TRP A 104 -6.73 -18.75 -3.34
C TRP A 104 -7.59 -18.50 -4.58
N SER A 105 -7.42 -17.35 -5.23
CA SER A 105 -8.07 -17.05 -6.51
C SER A 105 -7.41 -17.74 -7.71
N ARG A 106 -6.15 -18.17 -7.59
CA ARG A 106 -5.35 -18.70 -8.70
C ARG A 106 -5.10 -20.21 -8.61
N ALA A 107 -5.22 -20.78 -7.42
CA ALA A 107 -5.06 -22.21 -7.21
C ALA A 107 -6.17 -23.01 -7.92
N ALA A 108 -5.75 -23.92 -8.81
CA ALA A 108 -6.68 -24.86 -9.42
C ALA A 108 -7.21 -25.83 -8.35
N GLY A 109 -8.50 -26.18 -8.42
CA GLY A 109 -9.12 -27.08 -7.45
C GLY A 109 -9.58 -26.42 -6.15
N VAL A 110 -9.25 -25.15 -5.91
CA VAL A 110 -9.76 -24.35 -4.80
C VAL A 110 -11.05 -23.63 -5.21
N THR A 111 -12.05 -23.65 -4.32
CA THR A 111 -13.27 -22.83 -4.43
C THR A 111 -13.27 -21.82 -3.28
N PRO A 112 -12.83 -20.56 -3.50
CA PRO A 112 -12.78 -19.58 -2.42
C PRO A 112 -14.19 -19.10 -2.05
N ARG A 113 -14.51 -19.16 -0.74
CA ARG A 113 -15.67 -18.53 -0.13
C ARG A 113 -15.22 -17.25 0.57
N TRP A 114 -15.54 -16.12 -0.04
CA TRP A 114 -15.13 -14.80 0.46
C TRP A 114 -16.07 -14.30 1.57
N VAL A 115 -15.50 -13.98 2.73
CA VAL A 115 -16.15 -13.18 3.79
C VAL A 115 -15.60 -11.77 3.80
N ARG A 116 -16.28 -10.80 4.41
CA ARG A 116 -15.75 -9.42 4.40
C ARG A 116 -14.62 -9.25 5.40
N HIS A 117 -14.76 -9.84 6.59
CA HIS A 117 -13.80 -9.71 7.68
C HIS A 117 -13.50 -11.07 8.32
N VAL A 118 -12.31 -11.20 8.93
CA VAL A 118 -11.89 -12.40 9.66
C VAL A 118 -12.88 -12.82 10.75
N THR A 119 -13.60 -11.86 11.33
CA THR A 119 -14.64 -12.09 12.36
C THR A 119 -15.88 -12.80 11.84
N GLU A 120 -16.12 -12.79 10.52
CA GLU A 120 -17.25 -13.45 9.87
C GLU A 120 -16.95 -14.90 9.47
N ILE A 121 -15.69 -15.35 9.61
CA ILE A 121 -15.27 -16.71 9.26
C ILE A 121 -16.11 -17.78 9.98
N PRO A 122 -16.39 -17.70 11.31
CA PRO A 122 -17.15 -18.73 12.00
C PRO A 122 -18.53 -19.01 11.37
N GLU A 123 -19.23 -17.96 10.93
CA GLU A 123 -20.56 -18.06 10.33
C GLU A 123 -20.53 -18.55 8.89
N ALA A 124 -19.38 -18.43 8.22
CA ALA A 124 -19.21 -18.84 6.83
C ALA A 124 -18.78 -20.30 6.66
N LEU A 125 -18.36 -20.97 7.74
CA LEU A 125 -17.95 -22.37 7.71
C LEU A 125 -19.11 -23.27 7.31
N THR A 126 -18.84 -24.19 6.39
CA THR A 126 -19.78 -25.22 5.98
C THR A 126 -19.20 -26.62 6.22
N LYS A 127 -20.01 -27.65 5.96
CA LYS A 127 -19.53 -29.04 5.93
C LYS A 127 -18.52 -29.30 4.80
N ASP A 128 -18.52 -28.45 3.76
CA ASP A 128 -17.68 -28.60 2.56
C ASP A 128 -16.37 -27.80 2.68
N THR A 129 -16.26 -26.92 3.68
CA THR A 129 -15.04 -26.15 3.96
C THR A 129 -13.90 -27.08 4.38
N VAL A 130 -12.78 -27.02 3.65
CA VAL A 130 -11.57 -27.83 3.92
C VAL A 130 -10.46 -27.03 4.59
N ALA A 131 -10.43 -25.71 4.36
CA ALA A 131 -9.43 -24.83 4.93
C ALA A 131 -9.98 -23.42 5.18
N VAL A 132 -9.30 -22.70 6.05
CA VAL A 132 -9.53 -21.29 6.39
C VAL A 132 -8.20 -20.57 6.27
N SER A 133 -8.19 -19.41 5.63
CA SER A 133 -7.00 -18.57 5.57
C SER A 133 -7.24 -17.16 6.11
N LEU A 134 -6.31 -16.70 6.95
CA LEU A 134 -6.37 -15.37 7.58
C LEU A 134 -4.97 -14.82 7.89
N SER A 135 -4.87 -13.50 8.00
CA SER A 135 -3.74 -12.82 8.64
C SER A 135 -3.93 -12.81 10.15
N ALA A 136 -2.91 -13.22 10.91
CA ALA A 136 -2.95 -13.16 12.38
C ALA A 136 -3.14 -11.72 12.89
N VAL A 137 -2.62 -10.74 12.14
CA VAL A 137 -2.77 -9.32 12.43
C VAL A 137 -3.14 -8.57 11.14
N ASP A 138 -4.24 -7.82 11.18
CA ASP A 138 -4.69 -7.01 10.06
C ASP A 138 -3.68 -5.90 9.74
N PHE A 139 -3.22 -5.85 8.49
CA PHE A 139 -2.15 -4.94 8.07
C PHE A 139 -2.54 -3.45 8.09
N ARG A 140 -3.84 -3.12 8.17
CA ARG A 140 -4.33 -1.74 8.13
C ARG A 140 -4.48 -1.19 9.54
N THR A 141 -5.13 -1.97 10.40
CA THR A 141 -5.62 -1.56 11.71
C THR A 141 -4.84 -2.16 12.87
N GLY A 142 -4.06 -3.22 12.66
CA GLY A 142 -3.42 -3.94 13.76
C GLY A 142 -4.35 -4.83 14.56
N PHE A 143 -5.57 -5.07 14.07
CA PHE A 143 -6.49 -6.00 14.71
C PHE A 143 -5.88 -7.40 14.76
N ARG A 144 -5.73 -7.92 15.98
CA ARG A 144 -5.20 -9.26 16.26
C ARG A 144 -6.34 -10.27 16.26
N ALA A 145 -6.22 -11.29 15.42
CA ALA A 145 -7.10 -12.45 15.46
C ALA A 145 -6.74 -13.32 16.68
N ASP A 146 -7.76 -13.89 17.32
CA ASP A 146 -7.57 -14.88 18.38
C ASP A 146 -7.35 -16.24 17.73
N LEU A 147 -6.09 -16.68 17.61
CA LEU A 147 -5.78 -17.92 16.89
C LEU A 147 -6.26 -19.15 17.66
N ALA A 148 -6.33 -19.11 18.99
CA ALA A 148 -6.84 -20.21 19.79
C ALA A 148 -8.35 -20.39 19.57
N ALA A 149 -9.13 -19.33 19.69
CA ALA A 149 -10.57 -19.37 19.41
C ALA A 149 -10.86 -19.72 17.94
N MET A 150 -10.02 -19.24 17.02
CA MET A 150 -10.13 -19.62 15.62
C MET A 150 -9.84 -21.11 15.41
N ARG A 151 -8.80 -21.67 16.03
CA ARG A 151 -8.50 -23.11 15.97
C ARG A 151 -9.69 -23.96 16.43
N GLU A 152 -10.32 -23.60 17.54
CA GLU A 152 -11.52 -24.28 18.05
C GLU A 152 -12.66 -24.24 17.03
N THR A 153 -12.88 -23.07 16.43
CA THR A 153 -13.93 -22.85 15.43
C THR A 153 -13.67 -23.64 14.14
N VAL A 154 -12.42 -23.66 13.67
CA VAL A 154 -12.02 -24.32 12.42
C VAL A 154 -12.05 -25.86 12.56
N GLY A 155 -11.83 -26.38 13.77
CA GLY A 155 -11.94 -27.81 14.09
C GLY A 155 -10.88 -28.64 13.37
N ASP A 156 -11.28 -29.68 12.64
CA ASP A 156 -10.35 -30.55 11.89
C ASP A 156 -9.92 -29.99 10.53
N ARG A 157 -10.43 -28.83 10.11
CA ARG A 157 -10.06 -28.19 8.83
C ARG A 157 -8.68 -27.55 8.93
N LEU A 158 -8.05 -27.29 7.79
CA LEU A 158 -6.75 -26.63 7.77
C LEU A 158 -6.87 -25.14 8.12
N LEU A 159 -6.03 -24.65 9.02
CA LEU A 159 -5.88 -23.25 9.39
C LEU A 159 -4.57 -22.71 8.81
N VAL A 160 -4.68 -21.85 7.80
CA VAL A 160 -3.55 -21.21 7.12
C VAL A 160 -3.40 -19.77 7.60
N VAL A 161 -2.28 -19.47 8.24
CA VAL A 161 -2.04 -18.19 8.92
C VAL A 161 -0.89 -17.42 8.25
N ASP A 162 -1.19 -16.20 7.79
CA ASP A 162 -0.17 -15.20 7.50
C ASP A 162 0.25 -14.52 8.81
N GLY A 163 1.46 -14.84 9.28
CA GLY A 163 2.03 -14.31 10.52
C GLY A 163 2.87 -13.05 10.34
N ILE A 164 2.99 -12.49 9.13
CA ILE A 164 3.99 -11.45 8.81
C ILE A 164 3.83 -10.16 9.65
N GLN A 165 2.64 -9.88 10.18
CA GLN A 165 2.37 -8.68 10.96
C GLN A 165 2.41 -8.87 12.49
N GLY A 166 2.73 -10.07 12.97
CA GLY A 166 2.75 -10.35 14.42
C GLY A 166 3.85 -11.30 14.90
N PHE A 167 4.39 -12.16 14.03
CA PHE A 167 5.38 -13.15 14.45
C PHE A 167 6.64 -12.49 15.02
N GLY A 168 7.06 -12.94 16.20
CA GLY A 168 8.21 -12.41 16.94
C GLY A 168 7.92 -11.18 17.79
N VAL A 169 6.74 -10.57 17.67
CA VAL A 169 6.35 -9.36 18.42
C VAL A 169 4.98 -9.45 19.10
N VAL A 170 4.26 -10.55 18.88
CA VAL A 170 2.99 -10.89 19.52
C VAL A 170 3.10 -12.32 20.07
N ASP A 171 2.82 -12.50 21.36
CA ASP A 171 2.74 -13.80 22.02
C ASP A 171 1.38 -14.46 21.73
N GLU A 172 1.29 -15.12 20.57
CA GLU A 172 0.20 -15.98 20.15
C GLU A 172 0.65 -17.46 20.17
N PRO A 173 -0.27 -18.43 20.32
CA PRO A 173 0.02 -19.85 20.14
C PRO A 173 0.14 -20.18 18.65
N TRP A 174 1.25 -19.78 18.03
CA TRP A 174 1.53 -19.97 16.60
C TRP A 174 1.43 -21.43 16.14
N GLU A 175 1.65 -22.40 17.04
CA GLU A 175 1.55 -23.84 16.82
C GLU A 175 0.13 -24.33 16.47
N VAL A 176 -0.92 -23.53 16.68
CA VAL A 176 -2.29 -23.93 16.30
C VAL A 176 -2.56 -23.82 14.79
N ALA A 177 -1.71 -23.10 14.06
CA ALA A 177 -1.78 -23.01 12.62
C ALA A 177 -1.33 -24.33 11.98
N ASP A 178 -2.10 -24.83 11.01
CA ASP A 178 -1.67 -25.98 10.24
C ASP A 178 -0.60 -25.58 9.22
N VAL A 179 -0.71 -24.36 8.68
CA VAL A 179 0.31 -23.72 7.86
C VAL A 179 0.54 -22.31 8.41
N LEU A 180 1.74 -22.01 8.86
CA LEU A 180 2.16 -20.66 9.25
C LEU A 180 3.19 -20.15 8.25
N VAL A 181 2.98 -18.95 7.71
CA VAL A 181 3.94 -18.32 6.79
C VAL A 181 4.34 -16.94 7.29
N VAL A 182 5.64 -16.67 7.32
CA VAL A 182 6.18 -15.41 7.86
C VAL A 182 7.32 -14.90 6.98
N GLY A 183 7.26 -13.61 6.65
CA GLY A 183 8.36 -12.86 6.02
C GLY A 183 9.18 -12.10 7.06
N GLY A 184 10.50 -12.13 6.94
CA GLY A 184 11.42 -11.54 7.91
C GLY A 184 11.66 -10.03 7.76
N GLN A 185 11.16 -9.40 6.69
CA GLN A 185 11.47 -8.00 6.36
C GLN A 185 10.73 -6.95 7.19
N LYS A 186 9.77 -7.35 8.02
CA LYS A 186 8.97 -6.44 8.88
C LYS A 186 9.45 -6.54 10.32
N TRP A 187 8.62 -7.08 11.20
CA TRP A 187 8.82 -7.13 12.65
C TRP A 187 10.07 -7.89 13.09
N LEU A 188 10.44 -8.95 12.36
CA LEU A 188 11.69 -9.67 12.63
C LEU A 188 12.95 -8.86 12.27
N ARG A 189 12.84 -7.84 11.41
CA ARG A 189 13.97 -6.99 10.99
C ARG A 189 15.14 -7.81 10.40
N ALA A 190 14.84 -8.89 9.68
CA ALA A 190 15.82 -9.74 9.00
C ALA A 190 16.19 -9.22 7.59
N GLY A 191 15.38 -8.31 7.04
CA GLY A 191 15.54 -7.76 5.70
C GLY A 191 14.80 -8.56 4.61
N TRP A 192 14.84 -8.08 3.37
CA TRP A 192 14.16 -8.71 2.23
C TRP A 192 14.73 -10.09 1.90
N SER A 193 13.92 -10.91 1.23
CA SER A 193 14.26 -12.27 0.82
C SER A 193 14.53 -13.23 1.99
N THR A 194 13.93 -12.95 3.15
CA THR A 194 13.97 -13.80 4.34
C THR A 194 12.55 -14.19 4.74
N GLY A 195 12.37 -15.42 5.20
CA GLY A 195 11.09 -15.94 5.63
C GLY A 195 11.11 -17.44 5.83
N PHE A 196 9.99 -17.98 6.27
CA PHE A 196 9.81 -19.40 6.50
C PHE A 196 8.33 -19.80 6.40
N MET A 197 8.12 -21.10 6.28
CA MET A 197 6.83 -21.75 6.46
C MET A 197 6.97 -22.88 7.47
N VAL A 198 5.97 -23.01 8.34
CA VAL A 198 5.81 -24.13 9.26
C VAL A 198 4.57 -24.92 8.88
N LEU A 199 4.68 -26.24 8.86
CA LEU A 199 3.60 -27.15 8.48
C LEU A 199 3.36 -28.13 9.62
N SER A 200 2.14 -28.19 10.16
CA SER A 200 1.73 -29.24 11.11
C SER A 200 1.70 -30.63 10.45
N ASP A 201 1.66 -31.70 11.25
CA ASP A 201 1.38 -33.06 10.75
C ASP A 201 0.12 -33.11 9.88
N ARG A 202 -0.95 -32.45 10.31
CA ARG A 202 -2.22 -32.39 9.57
C ARG A 202 -2.05 -31.75 8.19
N ALA A 203 -1.22 -30.70 8.09
CA ALA A 203 -0.91 -30.09 6.80
C ALA A 203 -0.07 -31.02 5.92
N LEU A 204 0.94 -31.68 6.49
CA LEU A 204 1.81 -32.62 5.77
C LEU A 204 1.03 -33.84 5.24
N GLU A 205 0.03 -34.31 5.97
CA GLU A 205 -0.84 -35.43 5.55
C GLU A 205 -1.83 -35.03 4.45
N ARG A 206 -2.29 -33.77 4.42
CA ARG A 206 -3.43 -33.35 3.59
C ARG A 206 -3.07 -32.47 2.41
N LEU A 207 -1.91 -31.85 2.44
CA LEU A 207 -1.44 -30.94 1.39
C LEU A 207 -0.39 -31.62 0.53
N ALA A 208 -0.57 -31.49 -0.78
CA ALA A 208 0.46 -31.89 -1.73
C ALA A 208 1.50 -30.76 -1.91
N PRO A 209 2.81 -31.06 -1.90
CA PRO A 209 3.86 -30.08 -2.18
C PRO A 209 3.97 -29.80 -3.68
N VAL A 210 2.90 -29.28 -4.30
CA VAL A 210 2.80 -29.09 -5.76
C VAL A 210 3.87 -28.15 -6.30
N LEU A 211 4.14 -27.07 -5.57
CA LEU A 211 5.17 -26.10 -5.92
C LEU A 211 6.45 -26.43 -5.12
N SER A 212 7.13 -27.50 -5.56
CA SER A 212 8.39 -28.03 -5.03
C SER A 212 9.46 -28.12 -6.14
N GLY A 213 10.73 -28.17 -5.76
CA GLY A 213 11.86 -28.24 -6.68
C GLY A 213 12.93 -29.23 -6.24
N TRP A 214 14.12 -29.15 -6.83
CA TRP A 214 15.16 -30.18 -6.68
C TRP A 214 15.63 -30.36 -5.23
N THR A 215 15.61 -29.31 -4.40
CA THR A 215 15.94 -29.38 -2.97
C THR A 215 14.81 -29.93 -2.10
N GLY A 216 13.61 -30.12 -2.65
CA GLY A 216 12.48 -30.75 -2.01
C GLY A 216 12.31 -32.22 -2.38
N ALA A 217 13.26 -32.81 -3.11
CA ALA A 217 13.32 -34.24 -3.42
C ALA A 217 13.99 -35.05 -2.29
N GLU A 218 13.66 -36.34 -2.16
CA GLU A 218 14.20 -37.25 -1.13
C GLU A 218 15.74 -37.31 -1.14
N ASP A 219 16.35 -37.36 -2.32
CA ASP A 219 17.80 -37.23 -2.50
C ASP A 219 18.11 -36.08 -3.47
N PRO A 220 18.36 -34.85 -2.95
CA PRO A 220 18.66 -33.69 -3.78
C PRO A 220 20.08 -33.70 -4.37
N GLY A 221 20.96 -34.59 -3.91
CA GLY A 221 22.34 -34.72 -4.39
C GLY A 221 22.52 -35.75 -5.52
N LEU A 222 21.49 -36.56 -5.77
CA LEU A 222 21.50 -37.59 -6.81
C LEU A 222 21.05 -37.00 -8.15
N PHE A 223 21.92 -37.09 -9.16
CA PHE A 223 21.67 -36.61 -10.52
C PHE A 223 21.73 -37.78 -11.50
N ASP A 224 20.67 -38.58 -11.55
CA ASP A 224 20.61 -39.86 -12.28
C ASP A 224 19.58 -39.91 -13.43
N ASP A 225 19.20 -38.73 -13.94
CA ASP A 225 18.18 -38.52 -14.98
C ASP A 225 16.76 -38.97 -14.61
N SER A 226 16.49 -39.25 -13.34
CA SER A 226 15.15 -39.58 -12.83
C SER A 226 14.51 -38.42 -12.03
N VAL A 227 13.19 -38.50 -11.84
CA VAL A 227 12.44 -37.59 -10.95
C VAL A 227 12.23 -38.33 -9.65
N HIS A 228 12.80 -37.81 -8.57
CA HIS A 228 12.70 -38.41 -7.24
C HIS A 228 11.40 -38.04 -6.54
N GLU A 229 10.97 -38.91 -5.63
CA GLU A 229 9.84 -38.64 -4.76
C GLU A 229 10.11 -37.41 -3.86
N PRO A 230 9.05 -36.71 -3.40
CA PRO A 230 9.21 -35.61 -2.47
C PRO A 230 9.91 -36.05 -1.17
N ALA A 231 10.76 -35.18 -0.65
CA ALA A 231 11.40 -35.36 0.66
C ALA A 231 10.36 -35.50 1.77
N PRO A 232 10.70 -36.14 2.90
CA PRO A 232 9.78 -36.22 4.03
C PRO A 232 9.53 -34.84 4.66
N PHE A 233 8.35 -34.70 5.28
CA PHE A 233 7.93 -33.52 6.05
C PHE A 233 8.02 -32.19 5.29
N ALA A 234 8.38 -31.08 5.95
CA ALA A 234 8.41 -29.76 5.35
C ALA A 234 9.54 -29.58 4.33
N ALA A 235 10.56 -30.46 4.33
CA ALA A 235 11.62 -30.42 3.32
C ALA A 235 11.06 -30.56 1.90
N ALA A 236 9.97 -31.31 1.73
CA ALA A 236 9.24 -31.48 0.47
C ALA A 236 8.84 -30.16 -0.21
N TRP A 237 8.76 -29.07 0.56
CA TRP A 237 8.28 -27.76 0.12
C TRP A 237 9.41 -26.82 -0.30
N SER A 238 10.65 -27.31 -0.31
CA SER A 238 11.80 -26.55 -0.77
C SER A 238 11.85 -26.49 -2.30
N LEU A 239 11.95 -25.28 -2.86
CA LEU A 239 12.06 -25.06 -4.32
C LEU A 239 13.51 -25.12 -4.81
N THR A 240 14.39 -24.47 -4.05
CA THR A 240 15.83 -24.41 -4.30
C THR A 240 16.51 -23.99 -2.99
N ASN A 241 17.83 -24.03 -2.96
CA ASN A 241 18.60 -23.49 -1.84
C ASN A 241 18.30 -21.99 -1.69
N LEU A 242 17.75 -21.60 -0.53
CA LEU A 242 17.65 -20.19 -0.17
C LEU A 242 19.08 -19.61 -0.06
N SER A 243 19.22 -18.31 -0.32
CA SER A 243 20.50 -17.64 -0.13
C SER A 243 21.02 -17.87 1.30
N PRO A 244 22.25 -18.40 1.48
CA PRO A 244 22.80 -18.63 2.82
C PRO A 244 23.02 -17.33 3.59
N ILE A 245 23.21 -16.21 2.88
CA ILE A 245 23.30 -14.87 3.44
C ILE A 245 21.94 -14.45 4.01
N ALA A 246 20.85 -14.76 3.31
CA ALA A 246 19.49 -14.50 3.78
C ALA A 246 19.10 -15.42 4.96
N ALA A 247 19.47 -16.71 4.89
CA ALA A 247 19.25 -17.65 5.99
C ALA A 247 20.00 -17.21 7.26
N GLY A 248 21.27 -16.78 7.14
CA GLY A 248 22.04 -16.24 8.25
C GLY A 248 21.44 -14.96 8.82
N ALA A 249 21.00 -14.04 7.96
CA ALA A 249 20.30 -12.82 8.38
C ALA A 249 19.01 -13.13 9.17
N LEU A 250 18.22 -14.08 8.69
CA LEU A 250 17.00 -14.55 9.36
C LEU A 250 17.32 -15.18 10.72
N ASN A 251 18.31 -16.08 10.77
CA ASN A 251 18.73 -16.72 12.01
C ASN A 251 19.16 -15.67 13.05
N THR A 252 20.02 -14.72 12.69
CA THR A 252 20.48 -13.67 13.62
C THR A 252 19.32 -12.80 14.12
N ALA A 253 18.35 -12.48 13.26
CA ALA A 253 17.15 -11.77 13.68
C ALA A 253 16.31 -12.56 14.68
N LEU A 254 16.08 -13.86 14.42
CA LEU A 254 15.31 -14.74 15.31
C LEU A 254 16.01 -14.93 16.66
N GLU A 255 17.32 -15.15 16.67
CA GLU A 255 18.11 -15.26 17.92
C GLU A 255 18.03 -13.98 18.77
N LEU A 256 17.98 -12.79 18.13
CA LEU A 256 17.77 -11.53 18.86
C LEU A 256 16.37 -11.45 19.48
N VAL A 257 15.35 -11.91 18.77
CA VAL A 257 13.98 -12.00 19.30
C VAL A 257 13.93 -12.96 20.49
N GLU A 258 14.56 -14.14 20.39
CA GLU A 258 14.65 -15.10 21.49
C GLU A 258 15.36 -14.51 22.73
N GLN A 259 16.49 -13.83 22.52
CA GLN A 259 17.24 -13.17 23.60
C GLN A 259 16.43 -12.09 24.31
N ALA A 260 15.60 -11.35 23.56
CA ALA A 260 14.77 -10.28 24.09
C ALA A 260 13.41 -10.77 24.63
N SER A 261 12.99 -12.01 24.31
CA SER A 261 11.66 -12.57 24.60
C SER A 261 10.50 -11.84 23.90
N VAL A 262 9.67 -12.62 23.19
CA VAL A 262 8.46 -12.11 22.49
C VAL A 262 7.53 -11.37 23.44
N LYS A 263 7.35 -11.87 24.67
CA LYS A 263 6.48 -11.24 25.69
C LYS A 263 6.97 -9.85 26.10
N GLN A 264 8.28 -9.66 26.24
CA GLN A 264 8.84 -8.36 26.60
C GLN A 264 8.74 -7.39 25.42
N ILE A 265 9.04 -7.87 24.22
CA ILE A 265 8.88 -7.10 22.98
C ILE A 265 7.43 -6.61 22.82
N GLU A 266 6.46 -7.51 22.99
CA GLU A 266 5.03 -7.19 22.90
C GLU A 266 4.62 -6.13 23.93
N ALA A 267 5.04 -6.29 25.19
CA ALA A 267 4.71 -5.35 26.25
C ALA A 267 5.25 -3.94 25.98
N GLU A 268 6.50 -3.84 25.53
CA GLU A 268 7.13 -2.57 25.17
C GLU A 268 6.46 -1.91 23.95
N ILE A 269 6.13 -2.70 22.91
CA ILE A 269 5.38 -2.19 21.76
C ILE A 269 3.99 -1.71 22.18
N SER A 270 3.27 -2.45 23.02
CA SER A 270 1.96 -2.03 23.53
C SER A 270 2.05 -0.72 24.30
N ALA A 271 3.06 -0.55 25.16
CA ALA A 271 3.28 0.70 25.88
C ALA A 271 3.52 1.88 24.92
N LYS A 272 4.29 1.67 23.83
CA LYS A 272 4.49 2.69 22.78
C LYS A 272 3.21 3.00 22.01
N ILE A 273 2.38 2.00 21.73
CA ILE A 273 1.06 2.22 21.12
C ILE A 273 0.19 3.09 22.03
N ASP A 274 0.20 2.85 23.35
CA ASP A 274 -0.55 3.67 24.31
C ASP A 274 -0.03 5.11 24.35
N GLU A 275 1.29 5.32 24.42
CA GLU A 275 1.92 6.65 24.38
C GLU A 275 1.54 7.43 23.11
N LEU A 276 1.62 6.79 21.94
CA LEU A 276 1.27 7.43 20.66
C LEU A 276 -0.24 7.70 20.56
N GLY A 277 -1.07 6.75 21.02
CA GLY A 277 -2.53 6.88 21.05
C GLY A 277 -2.97 8.07 21.90
N ASP A 278 -2.37 8.23 23.07
CA ASP A 278 -2.56 9.36 23.97
C ASP A 278 -2.24 10.71 23.28
N VAL A 279 -1.12 10.79 22.55
CA VAL A 279 -0.74 11.99 21.80
C VAL A 279 -1.75 12.30 20.69
N ILE A 280 -2.19 11.28 19.95
CA ILE A 280 -3.18 11.42 18.88
C ILE A 280 -4.52 11.89 19.43
N GLN A 281 -5.01 11.29 20.52
CA GLN A 281 -6.30 11.64 21.12
C GLN A 281 -6.28 13.06 21.70
N ARG A 282 -5.18 13.47 22.37
CA ARG A 282 -5.00 14.87 22.83
C ARG A 282 -4.98 15.85 21.66
N ALA A 283 -4.57 15.40 20.49
CA ALA A 283 -4.65 16.13 19.24
C ALA A 283 -6.00 15.98 18.51
N GLY A 284 -7.06 15.54 19.19
CA GLY A 284 -8.39 15.40 18.61
C GLY A 284 -8.53 14.28 17.57
N GLY A 285 -7.51 13.43 17.42
CA GLY A 285 -7.56 12.29 16.52
C GLY A 285 -8.45 11.17 17.05
N GLN A 286 -9.04 10.43 16.12
CA GLN A 286 -9.87 9.26 16.38
C GLN A 286 -9.08 8.00 16.01
N ILE A 287 -8.86 7.11 16.97
CA ILE A 287 -8.19 5.84 16.73
C ILE A 287 -9.17 4.88 16.04
N VAL A 288 -8.72 4.31 14.92
CA VAL A 288 -9.42 3.29 14.14
C VAL A 288 -9.08 1.89 14.64
N SER A 289 -7.84 1.69 15.12
CA SER A 289 -7.41 0.44 15.74
C SER A 289 -8.24 0.08 16.98
N SER A 290 -8.31 -1.21 17.30
CA SER A 290 -8.94 -1.67 18.54
C SER A 290 -8.21 -1.10 19.76
N PHE A 291 -8.97 -0.69 20.79
CA PHE A 291 -8.42 -0.36 22.11
C PHE A 291 -8.34 -1.57 23.04
N GLU A 292 -8.95 -2.69 22.67
CA GLU A 292 -8.92 -3.91 23.48
C GLU A 292 -7.51 -4.52 23.41
N PRO A 293 -6.76 -4.62 24.54
CA PRO A 293 -5.37 -5.07 24.51
C PRO A 293 -5.19 -6.46 23.87
N ALA A 294 -6.12 -7.38 24.11
CA ALA A 294 -6.09 -8.72 23.53
C ALA A 294 -6.31 -8.75 22.00
N ARG A 295 -6.89 -7.69 21.42
CA ARG A 295 -7.22 -7.59 19.99
C ARG A 295 -6.36 -6.56 19.26
N ARG A 296 -5.27 -6.09 19.89
CA ARG A 296 -4.40 -5.03 19.39
C ARG A 296 -2.96 -5.53 19.29
N ALA A 297 -2.35 -5.36 18.11
CA ALA A 297 -0.93 -5.60 17.88
C ALA A 297 -0.15 -4.27 17.73
N GLY A 298 1.04 -4.31 17.13
CA GLY A 298 1.93 -3.14 17.00
C GLY A 298 1.53 -2.08 15.96
N ILE A 299 0.30 -2.09 15.45
CA ILE A 299 -0.16 -1.11 14.44
C ILE A 299 -1.23 -0.20 15.07
N LEU A 300 -1.07 1.11 14.87
CA LEU A 300 -2.00 2.14 15.30
C LEU A 300 -2.48 2.95 14.09
N ALA A 301 -3.73 2.77 13.71
CA ALA A 301 -4.42 3.51 12.68
C ALA A 301 -5.30 4.60 13.29
N PHE A 302 -5.29 5.80 12.72
CA PHE A 302 -6.10 6.92 13.21
C PHE A 302 -6.51 7.89 12.10
N THR A 303 -7.54 8.67 12.37
CA THR A 303 -8.00 9.80 11.56
C THR A 303 -8.00 11.08 12.40
N ILE A 304 -8.04 12.24 11.75
CA ILE A 304 -8.29 13.51 12.42
C ILE A 304 -9.53 14.14 11.78
N PRO A 305 -10.63 14.32 12.53
CA PRO A 305 -11.86 14.88 11.98
C PRO A 305 -11.63 16.21 11.23
N GLY A 306 -12.16 16.30 10.02
CA GLY A 306 -12.01 17.48 9.17
C GLY A 306 -10.63 17.63 8.51
N ARG A 307 -9.73 16.63 8.65
CA ARG A 307 -8.41 16.62 8.02
C ARG A 307 -8.24 15.33 7.20
N PRO A 308 -8.09 15.42 5.86
CA PRO A 308 -7.71 14.27 5.05
C PRO A 308 -6.41 13.63 5.53
N ALA A 309 -6.27 12.32 5.39
CA ALA A 309 -5.09 11.60 5.86
C ALA A 309 -3.80 12.08 5.17
N GLU A 310 -3.90 12.56 3.93
CA GLU A 310 -2.81 13.15 3.15
C GLU A 310 -2.28 14.43 3.79
N THR A 311 -3.16 15.31 4.28
CA THR A 311 -2.79 16.52 5.03
C THR A 311 -2.03 16.15 6.31
N VAL A 312 -2.56 15.18 7.07
CA VAL A 312 -1.90 14.70 8.28
C VAL A 312 -0.53 14.12 7.93
N GLY A 313 -0.46 13.29 6.89
CA GLY A 313 0.77 12.69 6.40
C GLY A 313 1.83 13.70 5.96
N ALA A 314 1.43 14.78 5.28
CA ALA A 314 2.32 15.87 4.91
C ALA A 314 2.92 16.57 6.13
N ALA A 315 2.10 16.82 7.16
CA ALA A 315 2.58 17.42 8.41
C ALA A 315 3.52 16.48 9.20
N LEU A 316 3.22 15.18 9.22
CA LEU A 316 4.13 14.18 9.80
C LEU A 316 5.47 14.17 9.06
N THR A 317 5.44 14.16 7.72
CA THR A 317 6.64 14.18 6.88
C THR A 317 7.48 15.43 7.09
N ALA A 318 6.83 16.60 7.25
CA ALA A 318 7.52 17.86 7.53
C ALA A 318 8.29 17.85 8.86
N GLU A 319 7.85 17.05 9.83
CA GLU A 319 8.55 16.82 11.10
C GLU A 319 9.49 15.61 11.09
N GLY A 320 9.73 15.02 9.91
CA GLY A 320 10.63 13.87 9.76
C GLY A 320 10.02 12.53 10.17
N ILE A 321 8.70 12.46 10.39
CA ILE A 321 8.03 11.22 10.78
C ILE A 321 7.73 10.38 9.54
N THR A 322 8.19 9.13 9.56
CA THR A 322 7.86 8.13 8.53
C THR A 322 6.66 7.32 8.96
N ALA A 323 5.58 7.41 8.20
CA ALA A 323 4.32 6.70 8.43
C ALA A 323 3.72 6.19 7.12
N THR A 324 2.79 5.24 7.21
CA THR A 324 1.98 4.83 6.04
C THR A 324 0.72 5.68 5.99
N ILE A 325 0.47 6.32 4.86
CA ILE A 325 -0.73 7.13 4.61
C ILE A 325 -1.66 6.35 3.69
N ARG A 326 -2.92 6.23 4.09
CA ARG A 326 -4.02 5.68 3.27
C ARG A 326 -5.14 6.72 3.23
N PRO A 327 -5.94 6.78 2.16
CA PRO A 327 -7.05 7.74 2.08
C PRO A 327 -7.98 7.72 3.30
N GLU A 328 -8.13 6.55 3.92
CA GLU A 328 -9.06 6.28 5.02
C GLU A 328 -8.45 6.57 6.40
N HIS A 329 -7.12 6.50 6.56
CA HIS A 329 -6.43 6.70 7.83
C HIS A 329 -4.91 6.84 7.67
N VAL A 330 -4.28 7.45 8.69
CA VAL A 330 -2.84 7.37 8.90
C VAL A 330 -2.52 6.14 9.74
N ARG A 331 -1.47 5.41 9.38
CA ARG A 331 -1.01 4.21 10.09
C ARG A 331 0.41 4.42 10.62
N LEU A 332 0.53 4.34 11.94
CA LEU A 332 1.79 4.26 12.67
C LEU A 332 2.03 2.82 13.11
N SER A 333 3.28 2.42 13.18
CA SER A 333 3.71 1.12 13.66
C SER A 333 5.05 1.30 14.34
N PRO A 334 5.09 1.56 15.67
CA PRO A 334 6.33 1.66 16.43
C PRO A 334 6.99 0.29 16.63
N HIS A 335 8.19 0.31 17.20
CA HIS A 335 8.87 -0.88 17.71
C HIS A 335 9.49 -0.57 19.09
N VAL A 336 10.08 -1.57 19.75
CA VAL A 336 10.80 -1.39 21.03
C VAL A 336 11.90 -0.33 20.98
N SER A 337 12.41 0.01 19.79
CA SER A 337 13.43 1.03 19.56
C SER A 337 12.86 2.43 19.34
N THR A 338 11.54 2.59 19.30
CA THR A 338 10.89 3.90 19.17
C THR A 338 11.18 4.75 20.40
N THR A 339 11.82 5.91 20.18
CA THR A 339 12.30 6.80 21.22
C THR A 339 11.24 7.78 21.72
N ALA A 340 11.44 8.34 22.92
CA ALA A 340 10.61 9.44 23.43
C ALA A 340 10.63 10.66 22.48
N ASP A 341 11.78 10.99 21.92
CA ASP A 341 11.91 12.07 20.92
C ASP A 341 10.99 11.87 19.70
N THR A 342 10.74 10.61 19.29
CA THR A 342 9.79 10.29 18.21
C THR A 342 8.35 10.61 18.62
N VAL A 343 7.98 10.35 19.89
CA VAL A 343 6.67 10.68 20.45
C VAL A 343 6.50 12.21 20.53
N ASP A 344 7.56 12.93 20.91
CA ASP A 344 7.57 14.40 20.95
C ASP A 344 7.43 15.01 19.55
N GLN A 345 8.15 14.47 18.55
CA GLN A 345 7.98 14.87 17.14
C GLN A 345 6.53 14.67 16.69
N LEU A 346 5.90 13.55 17.02
CA LEU A 346 4.50 13.31 16.70
C LEU A 346 3.60 14.38 17.35
N SER A 347 3.82 14.69 18.62
CA SER A 347 3.08 15.73 19.33
C SER A 347 3.21 17.10 18.65
N ILE A 348 4.42 17.47 18.21
CA ILE A 348 4.66 18.72 17.49
C ILE A 348 3.96 18.72 16.12
N ALA A 349 4.10 17.65 15.35
CA ALA A 349 3.49 17.51 14.03
C ALA A 349 1.96 17.65 14.10
N LEU A 350 1.33 16.95 15.06
CA LEU A 350 -0.11 16.99 15.24
C LEU A 350 -0.59 18.35 15.76
N LYS A 351 0.18 19.03 16.64
CA LYS A 351 -0.17 20.39 17.09
C LYS A 351 -0.19 21.42 15.96
N ARG A 352 0.60 21.24 14.90
CA ARG A 352 0.64 22.18 13.76
C ARG A 352 -0.59 22.07 12.86
N ILE A 353 -1.25 20.92 12.83
CA ILE A 353 -2.48 20.70 12.05
C ILE A 353 -3.75 20.87 12.87
N LEU A 354 -3.62 20.92 14.21
CA LEU A 354 -4.70 21.35 15.07
C LEU A 354 -4.96 22.83 14.87
N PRO A 355 -6.23 23.27 14.84
CA PRO A 355 -6.54 24.68 14.99
C PRO A 355 -5.97 25.14 16.32
N THR A 356 -4.97 26.03 16.30
CA THR A 356 -4.71 26.86 17.49
C THR A 356 -6.04 27.53 17.82
N GLY A 357 -6.46 27.47 19.08
CA GLY A 357 -7.69 28.10 19.54
C GLY A 357 -7.70 29.58 19.16
N ARG A 358 -8.24 29.88 17.99
CA ARG A 358 -8.49 31.23 17.51
C ARG A 358 -9.93 31.54 17.85
N SER A 359 -10.09 32.62 18.59
CA SER A 359 -11.35 33.25 18.95
C SER A 359 -12.38 33.11 17.82
N ALA A 360 -13.53 32.52 18.16
CA ALA A 360 -14.74 32.59 17.35
C ALA A 360 -15.15 34.07 17.24
N GLY A 361 -14.62 34.78 16.22
CA GLY A 361 -14.86 36.20 16.08
C GLY A 361 -14.11 36.91 14.95
N GLU A 362 -13.03 36.34 14.41
CA GLU A 362 -12.40 36.93 13.21
C GLU A 362 -13.05 36.39 11.93
N PRO A 363 -13.53 37.26 11.02
CA PRO A 363 -14.14 36.83 9.77
C PRO A 363 -13.08 36.10 8.93
N ARG A 364 -13.30 34.80 8.67
CA ARG A 364 -12.56 34.07 7.64
C ARG A 364 -12.67 34.85 6.34
N ARG A 365 -11.54 35.25 5.73
CA ARG A 365 -11.55 35.43 4.27
C ARG A 365 -11.85 34.04 3.70
N SER A 366 -12.94 33.92 2.97
CA SER A 366 -13.25 32.69 2.25
C SER A 366 -12.06 32.32 1.35
N VAL A 367 -11.90 31.04 1.03
CA VAL A 367 -10.94 30.59 0.00
C VAL A 367 -11.11 31.40 -1.29
N ALA A 368 -12.37 31.67 -1.66
CA ALA A 368 -12.72 32.60 -2.73
C ALA A 368 -12.08 33.99 -2.53
N GLY A 369 -12.15 34.56 -1.33
CA GLY A 369 -11.55 35.84 -0.99
C GLY A 369 -10.01 35.86 -1.04
N VAL A 370 -9.32 34.73 -0.85
CA VAL A 370 -7.86 34.66 -1.02
C VAL A 370 -7.50 34.62 -2.51
N LEU A 371 -8.17 33.78 -3.30
CA LEU A 371 -7.93 33.70 -4.74
C LEU A 371 -8.29 35.01 -5.45
N GLU A 372 -9.37 35.67 -5.03
CA GLU A 372 -9.75 37.01 -5.52
C GLU A 372 -8.64 38.05 -5.28
N THR A 373 -7.93 37.98 -4.14
CA THR A 373 -6.83 38.91 -3.87
C THR A 373 -5.60 38.68 -4.74
N LEU A 374 -5.47 37.52 -5.37
CA LEU A 374 -4.37 37.20 -6.30
C LEU A 374 -4.66 37.67 -7.72
N ILE A 375 -5.92 37.98 -8.08
CA ILE A 375 -6.30 38.40 -9.44
C ILE A 375 -5.45 39.60 -9.93
N PRO A 376 -5.24 40.69 -9.14
CA PRO A 376 -4.38 41.79 -9.57
C PRO A 376 -2.93 41.35 -9.82
N THR A 377 -2.42 40.38 -9.04
CA THR A 377 -1.07 39.83 -9.21
C THR A 377 -0.93 39.07 -10.52
N ILE A 378 -1.96 38.34 -10.96
CA ILE A 378 -1.96 37.63 -12.26
C ILE A 378 -1.75 38.62 -13.41
N ASN A 379 -2.49 39.73 -13.39
CA ASN A 379 -2.36 40.78 -14.41
C ASN A 379 -0.98 41.45 -14.37
N GLY A 380 -0.44 41.70 -13.17
CA GLY A 380 0.90 42.25 -12.97
C GLY A 380 2.00 41.31 -13.48
N LEU A 381 1.89 40.00 -13.19
CA LEU A 381 2.83 38.98 -13.66
C LEU A 381 2.80 38.84 -15.18
N GLY A 382 1.62 38.76 -15.79
CA GLY A 382 1.51 38.72 -17.26
C GLY A 382 2.17 39.94 -17.92
N SER A 383 1.99 41.13 -17.35
CA SER A 383 2.64 42.35 -17.85
C SER A 383 4.16 42.33 -17.67
N ALA A 384 4.66 41.79 -16.56
CA ALA A 384 6.07 41.74 -16.23
C ALA A 384 6.86 40.68 -17.01
N LEU A 385 6.24 39.52 -17.28
CA LEU A 385 6.85 38.43 -18.05
C LEU A 385 6.89 38.74 -19.56
N GLY A 386 6.02 39.64 -20.01
CA GLY A 386 6.02 40.15 -21.38
C GLY A 386 5.29 39.26 -22.39
N PRO A 387 5.32 39.63 -23.67
CA PRO A 387 4.63 38.89 -24.74
C PRO A 387 5.09 37.44 -24.86
N GLY A 388 4.21 36.54 -25.31
CA GLY A 388 4.50 35.11 -25.44
C GLY A 388 4.41 34.34 -24.12
N THR A 389 3.83 34.94 -23.08
CA THR A 389 3.54 34.28 -21.80
C THR A 389 2.07 34.43 -21.44
N GLU A 390 1.51 33.40 -20.82
CA GLU A 390 0.17 33.36 -20.26
C GLU A 390 0.25 32.88 -18.80
N VAL A 391 -0.37 33.65 -17.90
CA VAL A 391 -0.48 33.31 -16.47
C VAL A 391 -1.95 33.08 -16.15
N VAL A 392 -2.27 31.91 -15.57
CA VAL A 392 -3.65 31.48 -15.31
C VAL A 392 -3.82 31.12 -13.84
N LEU A 393 -4.87 31.64 -13.22
CA LEU A 393 -5.26 31.29 -11.86
C LEU A 393 -6.53 30.46 -11.88
N HIS A 394 -6.48 29.28 -11.26
CA HIS A 394 -7.59 28.37 -11.10
C HIS A 394 -8.13 28.37 -9.67
N ASP A 395 -9.45 28.32 -9.55
CA ASP A 395 -10.21 28.01 -8.34
C ASP A 395 -10.77 26.59 -8.45
N LEU A 396 -10.24 25.68 -7.62
CA LEU A 396 -10.61 24.26 -7.68
C LEU A 396 -12.01 23.99 -7.13
N SER A 397 -12.65 24.96 -6.46
CA SER A 397 -14.05 24.83 -6.04
C SER A 397 -15.03 25.01 -7.20
N LYS A 398 -14.59 25.57 -8.33
CA LYS A 398 -15.42 25.89 -9.50
C LYS A 398 -15.30 24.88 -10.63
N LEU A 399 -14.78 23.68 -10.35
CA LEU A 399 -14.58 22.67 -11.38
C LEU A 399 -15.87 22.34 -12.16
N PRO A 400 -15.75 22.13 -13.48
CA PRO A 400 -14.51 22.22 -14.28
C PRO A 400 -14.11 23.68 -14.65
N ASN A 401 -15.05 24.63 -14.59
CA ASN A 401 -14.93 26.06 -14.94
C ASN A 401 -14.10 26.86 -13.93
N SER A 402 -12.84 26.48 -13.82
CA SER A 402 -11.96 26.89 -12.72
C SER A 402 -11.19 28.18 -12.98
N ILE A 403 -11.07 28.66 -14.23
CA ILE A 403 -10.27 29.86 -14.52
C ILE A 403 -10.94 31.10 -13.91
N VAL A 404 -10.29 31.72 -12.93
CA VAL A 404 -10.77 32.95 -12.27
C VAL A 404 -9.99 34.20 -12.67
N ALA A 405 -8.76 34.05 -13.16
CA ALA A 405 -8.00 35.11 -13.81
C ALA A 405 -7.05 34.53 -14.85
N ILE A 406 -6.83 35.27 -15.93
CA ILE A 406 -5.90 34.92 -16.98
C ILE A 406 -5.30 36.20 -17.55
N ALA A 407 -3.98 36.23 -17.74
CA ALA A 407 -3.25 37.33 -18.33
C ALA A 407 -2.32 36.78 -19.41
N GLY A 408 -2.57 37.15 -20.67
CA GLY A 408 -1.99 36.53 -21.87
C GLY A 408 -3.05 35.79 -22.68
N ASP A 409 -2.70 35.36 -23.89
CA ASP A 409 -3.61 34.80 -24.89
C ASP A 409 -3.06 33.54 -25.59
N LEU A 410 -1.98 32.97 -25.06
CA LEU A 410 -1.24 31.88 -25.69
C LEU A 410 -2.06 30.61 -25.92
N THR A 411 -3.02 30.32 -25.03
CA THR A 411 -3.88 29.13 -25.11
C THR A 411 -5.30 29.43 -25.59
N TYR A 412 -5.61 30.68 -25.92
CA TYR A 412 -6.95 31.15 -26.32
C TYR A 412 -8.08 30.88 -25.31
N ARG A 413 -7.74 30.59 -24.05
CA ARG A 413 -8.72 30.39 -22.96
C ARG A 413 -9.11 31.73 -22.33
N SER A 414 -10.23 31.74 -21.61
CA SER A 414 -10.75 32.93 -20.94
C SER A 414 -11.20 32.64 -19.50
N VAL A 415 -11.40 33.69 -18.70
CA VAL A 415 -12.04 33.57 -17.38
C VAL A 415 -13.40 32.86 -17.51
N GLY A 416 -13.67 31.95 -16.58
CA GLY A 416 -14.82 31.05 -16.61
C GLY A 416 -14.61 29.79 -17.46
N GLY A 417 -13.51 29.69 -18.19
CA GLY A 417 -13.15 28.51 -18.96
C GLY A 417 -12.74 27.31 -18.09
N PRO A 418 -12.73 26.11 -18.68
CA PRO A 418 -12.35 24.89 -17.98
C PRO A 418 -10.84 24.82 -17.73
N MET A 419 -10.45 23.92 -16.83
CA MET A 419 -9.05 23.46 -16.77
C MET A 419 -8.73 22.47 -17.90
N THR A 420 -7.44 22.16 -18.05
CA THR A 420 -6.94 21.17 -18.99
C THR A 420 -7.25 19.75 -18.52
N ASP A 421 -7.18 18.79 -19.45
CA ASP A 421 -7.35 17.37 -19.15
C ASP A 421 -6.25 16.83 -18.22
N LEU A 422 -5.01 17.31 -18.38
CA LEU A 422 -3.89 16.98 -17.49
C LEU A 422 -4.19 17.41 -16.06
N LEU A 423 -4.54 18.68 -15.86
CA LEU A 423 -4.81 19.25 -14.54
C LEU A 423 -6.04 18.62 -13.89
N LEU A 424 -7.10 18.34 -14.66
CA LEU A 424 -8.29 17.65 -14.18
C LEU A 424 -7.97 16.23 -13.69
N GLY A 425 -7.14 15.50 -14.43
CA GLY A 425 -6.64 14.18 -14.04
C GLY A 425 -5.79 14.22 -12.78
N LEU A 426 -4.91 15.22 -12.62
CA LEU A 426 -4.09 15.39 -11.41
C LEU A 426 -4.96 15.65 -10.16
N VAL A 427 -5.95 16.53 -10.27
CA VAL A 427 -6.89 16.81 -9.18
C VAL A 427 -7.68 15.55 -8.81
N ARG A 428 -8.18 14.81 -9.80
CA ARG A 428 -8.93 13.56 -9.57
C ARG A 428 -8.13 12.49 -8.85
N ARG A 429 -6.84 12.36 -9.16
CA ARG A 429 -5.92 11.39 -8.55
C ARG A 429 -5.37 11.84 -7.19
N GLY A 430 -5.70 13.05 -6.75
CA GLY A 430 -5.15 13.63 -5.52
C GLY A 430 -3.65 13.94 -5.61
N THR A 431 -3.07 13.90 -6.81
CA THR A 431 -1.65 14.19 -7.05
C THR A 431 -1.47 15.70 -7.23
N THR A 432 -1.67 16.46 -6.15
CA THR A 432 -1.52 17.91 -6.15
C THR A 432 -0.06 18.30 -5.86
N GLN A 433 0.90 17.68 -6.54
CA GLN A 433 2.30 18.09 -6.51
C GLN A 433 2.55 19.13 -7.59
N ASP A 434 3.46 20.06 -7.33
CA ASP A 434 3.78 21.11 -8.30
C ASP A 434 4.54 20.49 -9.49
N LEU A 435 4.17 20.89 -10.70
CA LEU A 435 4.80 20.45 -11.94
C LEU A 435 5.45 21.66 -12.59
N THR A 436 6.76 21.66 -12.76
CA THR A 436 7.48 22.82 -13.30
C THR A 436 8.21 22.47 -14.59
N ASN A 437 8.20 23.41 -15.54
CA ASN A 437 8.92 23.35 -16.80
C ASN A 437 8.70 22.07 -17.62
N TYR A 438 7.45 21.61 -17.71
CA TYR A 438 7.10 20.53 -18.63
C TYR A 438 6.76 21.09 -20.01
N GLU A 439 7.11 20.36 -21.07
CA GLU A 439 6.88 20.79 -22.44
C GLU A 439 5.51 20.32 -22.95
N THR A 440 4.79 21.20 -23.64
CA THR A 440 3.49 20.96 -24.26
C THR A 440 3.33 21.84 -25.51
N HIS A 441 2.14 21.90 -26.11
CA HIS A 441 1.87 22.69 -27.31
C HIS A 441 0.61 23.54 -27.14
N ALA A 442 0.66 24.77 -27.66
CA ALA A 442 -0.49 25.64 -27.82
C ALA A 442 -1.55 25.00 -28.74
N PRO A 443 -2.82 25.45 -28.71
CA PRO A 443 -3.84 24.99 -29.66
C PRO A 443 -3.48 25.18 -31.15
N ASP A 444 -2.59 26.11 -31.48
CA ASP A 444 -2.08 26.33 -32.84
C ASP A 444 -0.81 25.54 -33.17
N GLY A 445 -0.35 24.68 -32.26
CA GLY A 445 0.80 23.80 -32.44
C GLY A 445 2.15 24.43 -32.10
N ARG A 446 2.20 25.69 -31.62
CA ARG A 446 3.46 26.27 -31.10
C ARG A 446 3.91 25.54 -29.84
N PRO A 447 5.22 25.26 -29.65
CA PRO A 447 5.73 24.64 -28.44
C PRO A 447 5.66 25.61 -27.25
N ILE A 448 5.25 25.10 -26.09
CA ILE A 448 5.08 25.84 -24.84
C ILE A 448 5.81 25.10 -23.71
N THR A 449 6.49 25.85 -22.86
CA THR A 449 6.93 25.37 -21.54
C THR A 449 5.90 25.80 -20.50
N SER A 450 5.35 24.83 -19.77
CA SER A 450 4.28 25.02 -18.79
C SER A 450 4.75 24.69 -17.37
N SER A 451 4.23 25.43 -16.41
CA SER A 451 4.41 25.17 -14.98
C SER A 451 3.08 25.32 -14.27
N THR A 452 2.80 24.46 -13.29
CA THR A 452 1.61 24.44 -12.44
C THR A 452 2.03 24.33 -10.99
N VAL A 453 1.68 25.35 -10.20
CA VAL A 453 1.96 25.44 -8.77
C VAL A 453 0.64 25.45 -8.02
N PHE A 454 0.42 24.48 -7.13
CA PHE A 454 -0.82 24.41 -6.37
C PHE A 454 -0.81 25.41 -5.21
N ILE A 455 -1.90 26.16 -5.09
CA ILE A 455 -2.17 27.03 -3.95
C ILE A 455 -2.92 26.21 -2.92
N ARG A 456 -2.34 26.09 -1.73
CA ARG A 456 -2.89 25.29 -0.64
C ARG A 456 -3.39 26.20 0.46
N ASP A 457 -4.48 25.80 1.10
CA ASP A 457 -4.93 26.45 2.32
C ASP A 457 -3.94 26.16 3.48
N PRO A 458 -4.12 26.79 4.66
CA PRO A 458 -3.29 26.49 5.83
C PRO A 458 -3.33 25.01 6.27
N ASP A 459 -4.30 24.25 5.76
CA ASP A 459 -4.54 22.85 6.03
C ASP A 459 -3.90 21.95 4.96
N GLY A 460 -3.10 22.52 4.05
CA GLY A 460 -2.38 21.79 3.01
C GLY A 460 -3.28 21.28 1.86
N VAL A 461 -4.57 21.57 1.89
CA VAL A 461 -5.52 21.16 0.84
C VAL A 461 -5.36 22.10 -0.35
N ALA A 462 -5.18 21.54 -1.55
CA ALA A 462 -5.15 22.33 -2.76
C ALA A 462 -6.51 23.00 -2.98
N VAL A 463 -6.51 24.34 -2.96
CA VAL A 463 -7.72 25.16 -3.15
C VAL A 463 -7.72 25.91 -4.48
N GLY A 464 -6.55 26.10 -5.07
CA GLY A 464 -6.34 26.72 -6.36
C GLY A 464 -5.04 26.23 -6.99
N CYS A 465 -4.75 26.70 -8.19
CA CYS A 465 -3.39 26.58 -8.74
C CYS A 465 -3.08 27.74 -9.68
N LEU A 466 -1.79 28.06 -9.76
CA LEU A 466 -1.23 29.03 -10.68
C LEU A 466 -0.53 28.29 -11.81
N CYS A 467 -0.94 28.53 -13.04
CA CYS A 467 -0.28 28.02 -14.23
C CYS A 467 0.47 29.16 -14.92
N VAL A 468 1.69 28.88 -15.39
CA VAL A 468 2.48 29.78 -16.23
C VAL A 468 2.87 29.02 -17.48
N ASN A 469 2.47 29.56 -18.63
CA ASN A 469 2.72 29.01 -19.96
C ASN A 469 3.55 30.02 -20.73
N SER A 470 4.71 29.61 -21.25
CA SER A 470 5.58 30.49 -22.04
C SER A 470 5.94 29.83 -23.36
N GLU A 471 6.00 30.61 -24.44
CA GLU A 471 6.53 30.14 -25.72
C GLU A 471 7.92 29.54 -25.54
N SER A 472 8.12 28.32 -26.04
CA SER A 472 9.38 27.61 -25.99
C SER A 472 10.14 27.79 -27.30
N THR A 473 11.47 27.85 -27.22
CA THR A 473 12.36 27.81 -28.40
C THR A 473 12.79 26.38 -28.75
N SER A 474 12.30 25.39 -28.00
CA SER A 474 12.59 23.98 -28.22
C SER A 474 12.06 23.52 -29.58
N ALA A 475 12.95 22.96 -30.40
CA ALA A 475 12.62 22.33 -31.69
C ALA A 475 12.24 20.85 -31.54
N SER A 476 11.97 20.39 -30.32
CA SER A 476 11.65 18.98 -30.06
C SER A 476 10.29 18.65 -30.70
N PRO A 477 10.17 17.54 -31.45
CA PRO A 477 8.90 17.15 -32.05
C PRO A 477 7.85 16.94 -30.96
N PRO A 478 6.57 17.20 -31.25
CA PRO A 478 5.50 17.04 -30.27
C PRO A 478 5.49 15.62 -29.72
N ALA A 479 5.72 15.48 -28.42
CA ALA A 479 5.20 14.31 -27.72
C ALA A 479 3.68 14.41 -27.81
N GLN A 480 3.05 13.51 -28.57
CA GLN A 480 1.59 13.41 -28.58
C GLN A 480 1.10 13.19 -27.14
N ASP A 481 0.01 13.87 -26.78
CA ASP A 481 -0.82 13.60 -25.60
C ASP A 481 -0.35 14.09 -24.22
N VAL A 482 0.49 15.12 -24.11
CA VAL A 482 0.85 15.66 -22.78
C VAL A 482 -0.31 16.44 -22.14
N GLU A 483 -0.93 17.37 -22.86
CA GLU A 483 -2.00 18.24 -22.36
C GLU A 483 -2.77 18.91 -23.51
N THR A 484 -4.07 19.11 -23.33
CA THR A 484 -4.94 19.87 -24.24
C THR A 484 -5.54 21.08 -23.52
N PHE A 485 -5.67 22.20 -24.24
CA PHE A 485 -6.23 23.46 -23.74
C PHE A 485 -7.64 23.71 -24.30
N PRO A 486 -8.70 23.13 -23.71
CA PRO A 486 -10.07 23.31 -24.17
C PRO A 486 -10.56 24.75 -23.93
N GLY A 487 -11.27 25.31 -24.91
CA GLY A 487 -11.92 26.62 -24.78
C GLY A 487 -13.20 26.60 -23.93
N ASP A 488 -13.89 25.46 -23.89
CA ASP A 488 -15.14 25.27 -23.15
C ASP A 488 -15.30 23.83 -22.63
N VAL A 489 -16.27 23.64 -21.74
CA VAL A 489 -16.53 22.34 -21.08
C VAL A 489 -16.96 21.27 -22.08
N ASP A 490 -17.76 21.62 -23.08
CA ASP A 490 -18.27 20.68 -24.08
C ASP A 490 -17.12 20.12 -24.93
N THR A 491 -16.14 20.96 -25.25
CA THR A 491 -14.91 20.59 -25.96
C THR A 491 -14.05 19.68 -25.10
N LEU A 492 -13.89 19.98 -23.82
CA LEU A 492 -13.17 19.11 -22.88
C LEU A 492 -13.84 17.73 -22.75
N GLN A 493 -15.16 17.70 -22.55
CA GLN A 493 -15.92 16.45 -22.42
C GLN A 493 -15.78 15.59 -23.67
N ARG A 494 -15.98 16.19 -24.85
CA ARG A 494 -15.87 15.49 -26.14
C ARG A 494 -14.46 14.92 -26.34
N HIS A 495 -13.43 15.74 -26.10
CA HIS A 495 -12.04 15.33 -26.24
C HIS A 495 -11.70 14.14 -25.32
N LEU A 496 -12.10 14.21 -24.05
CA LEU A 496 -11.87 13.11 -23.09
C LEU A 496 -12.55 11.81 -23.52
N VAL A 497 -13.79 11.89 -24.02
CA VAL A 497 -14.52 10.70 -24.51
C VAL A 497 -13.89 10.15 -25.79
N GLU A 498 -13.58 11.00 -26.77
CA GLU A 498 -12.92 10.58 -28.01
C GLU A 498 -11.58 9.89 -27.74
N ARG A 499 -10.75 10.46 -26.85
CA ARG A 499 -9.49 9.85 -26.43
C ARG A 499 -9.70 8.51 -25.74
N ALA A 500 -10.61 8.45 -24.76
CA ALA A 500 -10.88 7.20 -24.04
C ALA A 500 -11.43 6.09 -24.96
N VAL A 501 -12.23 6.43 -25.97
CA VAL A 501 -12.70 5.48 -26.98
C VAL A 501 -11.57 5.04 -27.91
N ALA A 502 -10.71 5.96 -28.34
CA ALA A 502 -9.53 5.67 -29.15
C ALA A 502 -8.53 4.75 -28.42
N ASP A 503 -8.27 5.02 -27.14
CA ASP A 503 -7.39 4.22 -26.27
C ASP A 503 -7.87 2.77 -26.14
N VAL A 504 -9.19 2.56 -26.09
CA VAL A 504 -9.80 1.22 -26.06
C VAL A 504 -9.76 0.54 -27.43
N GLY A 505 -9.64 1.31 -28.52
CA GLY A 505 -9.40 0.79 -29.87
C GLY A 505 -10.57 0.05 -30.52
N VAL A 506 -11.79 0.18 -29.97
CA VAL A 506 -12.99 -0.51 -30.48
C VAL A 506 -14.10 0.50 -30.75
N PRO A 507 -14.68 0.55 -31.97
CA PRO A 507 -15.81 1.43 -32.25
C PRO A 507 -16.98 1.18 -31.29
N VAL A 508 -17.65 2.23 -30.83
CA VAL A 508 -18.73 2.17 -29.82
C VAL A 508 -19.84 1.17 -30.20
N SER A 509 -20.17 1.06 -31.49
CA SER A 509 -21.15 0.11 -32.02
C SER A 509 -20.77 -1.36 -31.84
N LEU A 510 -19.47 -1.66 -31.71
CA LEU A 510 -18.91 -3.01 -31.53
C LEU A 510 -18.49 -3.28 -30.08
N MET A 511 -18.65 -2.30 -29.17
CA MET A 511 -18.21 -2.44 -27.79
C MET A 511 -19.08 -3.43 -27.00
N LYS A 512 -18.42 -4.43 -26.40
CA LYS A 512 -19.00 -5.33 -25.39
C LYS A 512 -18.92 -4.67 -24.00
N LYS A 513 -19.55 -5.29 -22.98
CA LYS A 513 -19.54 -4.82 -21.58
C LYS A 513 -18.12 -4.45 -21.11
N ALA A 514 -17.15 -5.35 -21.34
CA ALA A 514 -15.75 -5.15 -20.94
C ALA A 514 -15.13 -3.88 -21.55
N HIS A 515 -15.37 -3.61 -22.84
CA HIS A 515 -14.85 -2.42 -23.51
C HIS A 515 -15.48 -1.13 -22.94
N LYS A 516 -16.82 -1.12 -22.76
CA LYS A 516 -17.51 0.06 -22.20
C LYS A 516 -17.10 0.33 -20.75
N SER A 517 -16.91 -0.72 -19.96
CA SER A 517 -16.38 -0.60 -18.59
C SER A 517 -14.95 -0.05 -18.58
N GLN A 518 -14.11 -0.43 -19.54
CA GLN A 518 -12.76 0.11 -19.68
C GLN A 518 -12.78 1.60 -20.06
N VAL A 519 -13.66 2.02 -20.98
CA VAL A 519 -13.84 3.45 -21.30
C VAL A 519 -14.24 4.24 -20.05
N VAL A 520 -15.20 3.74 -19.26
CA VAL A 520 -15.61 4.38 -18.00
C VAL A 520 -14.44 4.51 -17.03
N LYS A 521 -13.59 3.47 -16.92
CA LYS A 521 -12.40 3.51 -16.08
C LYS A 521 -11.41 4.59 -16.51
N VAL A 522 -11.07 4.64 -17.80
CA VAL A 522 -10.15 5.65 -18.36
C VAL A 522 -10.68 7.05 -18.12
N LEU A 523 -11.98 7.27 -18.31
CA LEU A 523 -12.63 8.55 -18.04
C LEU A 523 -12.64 8.91 -16.55
N ASP A 524 -12.84 7.94 -15.66
CA ASP A 524 -12.77 8.19 -14.23
C ASP A 524 -11.36 8.60 -13.79
N ASP A 525 -10.34 7.92 -14.29
CA ASP A 525 -8.93 8.24 -14.01
C ASP A 525 -8.53 9.61 -14.57
N ALA A 526 -9.17 10.06 -15.66
CA ALA A 526 -9.01 11.38 -16.27
C ALA A 526 -9.82 12.49 -15.58
N GLY A 527 -10.63 12.17 -14.55
CA GLY A 527 -11.44 13.15 -13.83
C GLY A 527 -12.71 13.59 -14.55
N PHE A 528 -13.13 12.89 -15.61
CA PHE A 528 -14.32 13.21 -16.41
C PHE A 528 -15.59 13.39 -15.56
N PHE A 529 -15.76 12.57 -14.51
CA PHE A 529 -16.94 12.62 -13.64
C PHE A 529 -16.93 13.75 -12.61
N LEU A 530 -15.90 14.62 -12.61
CA LEU A 530 -15.92 15.90 -11.89
C LEU A 530 -16.69 16.98 -12.68
N ILE A 531 -17.02 16.72 -13.94
CA ILE A 531 -17.80 17.62 -14.79
C ILE A 531 -19.30 17.41 -14.54
N ARG A 532 -20.06 18.51 -14.50
CA ARG A 532 -21.53 18.45 -14.36
C ARG A 532 -22.15 17.73 -15.56
N ASP A 533 -23.17 16.92 -15.31
CA ASP A 533 -23.92 16.15 -16.32
C ASP A 533 -23.08 15.14 -17.15
N ALA A 534 -21.84 14.86 -16.71
CA ALA A 534 -20.92 13.94 -17.38
C ALA A 534 -21.51 12.53 -17.58
N VAL A 535 -22.29 12.05 -16.62
CA VAL A 535 -22.94 10.72 -16.69
C VAL A 535 -23.96 10.67 -17.83
N ASP A 536 -24.75 11.73 -18.01
CA ASP A 536 -25.77 11.79 -19.05
C ASP A 536 -25.13 11.88 -20.44
N TYR A 537 -24.09 12.72 -20.56
CA TYR A 537 -23.29 12.82 -21.78
C TYR A 537 -22.68 11.47 -22.18
N LEU A 538 -21.98 10.80 -21.24
CA LEU A 538 -21.33 9.53 -21.54
C LEU A 538 -22.32 8.39 -21.84
N ALA A 539 -23.47 8.40 -21.18
CA ALA A 539 -24.53 7.42 -21.46
C ALA A 539 -25.03 7.54 -22.91
N ALA A 540 -25.20 8.77 -23.41
CA ALA A 540 -25.57 9.03 -24.80
C ALA A 540 -24.47 8.55 -25.77
N GLU A 541 -23.21 8.93 -25.51
CA GLU A 541 -22.07 8.57 -26.37
C GLU A 541 -21.86 7.05 -26.43
N LEU A 542 -21.88 6.36 -25.29
CA LEU A 542 -21.71 4.90 -25.23
C LEU A 542 -22.98 4.11 -25.59
N LYS A 543 -24.11 4.79 -25.87
CA LYS A 543 -25.41 4.17 -26.14
C LYS A 543 -25.82 3.18 -25.05
N VAL A 544 -25.78 3.62 -23.79
CA VAL A 544 -26.19 2.86 -22.60
C VAL A 544 -27.04 3.73 -21.68
N THR A 545 -27.60 3.15 -20.62
CA THR A 545 -28.35 3.91 -19.62
C THR A 545 -27.42 4.54 -18.58
N ARG A 546 -27.86 5.61 -17.90
CA ARG A 546 -27.18 6.16 -16.72
C ARG A 546 -26.87 5.09 -15.68
N TYR A 547 -27.84 4.20 -15.42
CA TYR A 547 -27.70 3.09 -14.49
C TYR A 547 -26.51 2.17 -14.86
N THR A 548 -26.32 1.91 -16.15
CA THR A 548 -25.17 1.13 -16.65
C THR A 548 -23.84 1.83 -16.38
N ILE A 549 -23.77 3.16 -16.53
CA ILE A 549 -22.55 3.93 -16.21
C ILE A 549 -22.23 3.83 -14.72
N TYR A 550 -23.22 4.00 -13.83
CA TYR A 550 -23.01 3.83 -12.39
C TYR A 550 -22.58 2.41 -12.01
N ASN A 551 -23.13 1.38 -12.66
CA ASN A 551 -22.69 0.00 -12.44
C ASN A 551 -21.22 -0.19 -12.83
N TYR A 552 -20.78 0.34 -13.97
CA TYR A 552 -19.37 0.29 -14.35
C TYR A 552 -18.49 1.07 -13.36
N LEU A 553 -18.93 2.25 -12.91
CA LEU A 553 -18.20 3.02 -11.89
C LEU A 553 -18.05 2.27 -10.57
N ASN A 554 -19.09 1.56 -10.12
CA ASN A 554 -19.04 0.75 -8.89
C ASN A 554 -18.14 -0.48 -9.06
N GLU A 555 -18.15 -1.11 -10.24
CA GLU A 555 -17.24 -2.19 -10.59
C GLU A 555 -15.77 -1.71 -10.63
N THR A 556 -15.50 -0.47 -11.09
CA THR A 556 -14.15 0.08 -11.22
C THR A 556 -13.59 0.71 -9.95
N ARG A 557 -14.43 1.39 -9.15
CA ARG A 557 -14.03 2.06 -7.90
C ARG A 557 -14.03 1.11 -6.68
N GLY A 558 -14.62 -0.08 -6.81
CA GLY A 558 -15.06 -0.88 -5.67
C GLY A 558 -16.29 -0.26 -4.99
N PRO A 559 -16.96 -0.99 -4.09
CA PRO A 559 -18.20 -0.51 -3.47
C PRO A 559 -17.93 0.78 -2.67
N SER A 560 -18.56 1.89 -3.08
CA SER A 560 -18.64 3.10 -2.25
C SER A 560 -19.55 2.85 -1.04
N PRO A 561 -19.25 3.44 0.14
CA PRO A 561 -20.19 3.44 1.25
C PRO A 561 -21.42 4.22 0.80
N THR A 562 -22.57 3.55 0.84
CA THR A 562 -23.90 4.11 0.56
C THR A 562 -24.10 5.39 1.37
N GLN A 563 -24.31 6.52 0.68
CA GLN A 563 -25.01 7.66 1.28
C GLN A 563 -26.49 7.29 1.47
N PRO A 564 -27.15 7.86 2.51
CA PRO A 564 -28.40 7.34 3.08
C PRO A 564 -29.60 7.30 2.13
#